data_AF-A0A1I2PCG2-F1
#
_entry.id   AF-A0A1I2PCG2-F1
#
_cell.length_a   1.000
_cell.length_b   1.000
_cell.length_c   1.000
_cell.angle_alpha   90.00
_cell.angle_beta   90.00
_cell.angle_gamma   90.00
#
_symmetry.space_group_name_H-M   'P 1'
#
loop_
_entity.id
_entity.type
_entity.pdbx_description
1 polymer ?
#
loop_
_entity_poly.entity_id
_entity_poly.type
_entity_poly.pdbx_seq_one_letter_code
_entity_poly.pdbx_strand_id
1 'polypeptide(L)'
;MLWQKKANVSKDGRTYNFELRKGVKWSNGEDVTAKDFVYSWRRTVDPKTTSQDAFYLNQVENASEIIANKKDPKELGITANGKYKLTVKLTKAIPYFKQSTGKIAAFA
;
A
#
# COMPACT_ATOMS: atom_id res chain seq x y z
N MET A 1 3.16 -3.25 15.67
CA MET A 1 2.61 -3.10 14.31
C MET A 1 1.79 -4.36 14.00
N LEU A 2 0.47 -4.25 13.82
CA LEU A 2 -0.47 -5.35 14.10
C LEU A 2 -0.84 -6.25 12.90
N TRP A 3 -0.51 -5.87 11.67
CA TRP A 3 -1.00 -6.51 10.43
C TRP A 3 0.10 -7.16 9.56
N GLN A 4 1.37 -6.76 9.68
CA GLN A 4 2.48 -7.35 8.94
C GLN A 4 3.30 -8.31 9.82
N LYS A 5 3.63 -9.49 9.30
CA LYS A 5 4.51 -10.49 9.94
C LYS A 5 5.98 -10.20 9.67
N LYS A 6 6.31 -9.78 8.44
CA LYS A 6 7.68 -9.50 7.99
C LYS A 6 7.66 -8.44 6.89
N ALA A 7 8.72 -7.64 6.81
CA ALA A 7 8.95 -6.70 5.72
C ALA A 7 10.41 -6.79 5.28
N ASN A 8 10.64 -7.06 3.99
CA ASN A 8 11.98 -7.05 3.36
C ASN A 8 12.09 -5.85 2.42
N VAL A 9 13.27 -5.21 2.39
CA VAL A 9 13.54 -4.05 1.54
C VAL A 9 14.57 -4.44 0.47
N SER A 10 14.39 -3.99 -0.76
CA SER A 10 15.37 -4.16 -1.83
C SER A 10 16.68 -3.41 -1.54
N LYS A 11 17.77 -3.81 -2.22
CA LYS A 11 19.10 -3.19 -2.05
C LYS A 11 19.10 -1.68 -2.32
N ASP A 12 18.27 -1.22 -3.25
CA ASP A 12 18.10 0.18 -3.61
C ASP A 12 17.13 0.95 -2.69
N GLY A 13 16.57 0.29 -1.67
CA GLY A 13 15.70 0.92 -0.68
C GLY A 13 14.31 1.32 -1.17
N ARG A 14 13.93 0.98 -2.41
CA ARG A 14 12.69 1.47 -3.04
C ARG A 14 11.55 0.45 -3.07
N THR A 15 11.85 -0.83 -2.93
CA THR A 15 10.82 -1.89 -2.98
C THR A 15 10.68 -2.54 -1.61
N TYR A 16 9.46 -2.51 -1.09
CA TYR A 16 9.09 -3.13 0.18
C TYR A 16 8.19 -4.34 -0.09
N ASN A 17 8.61 -5.50 0.40
CA ASN A 17 7.84 -6.74 0.34
C ASN A 17 7.33 -7.08 1.73
N PHE A 18 6.01 -6.99 1.91
CA PHE A 18 5.30 -7.25 3.15
C PHE A 18 4.63 -8.62 3.12
N GLU A 19 4.81 -9.37 4.21
CA GLU A 19 4.02 -10.57 4.50
C GLU A 19 2.89 -10.20 5.45
N LEU A 20 1.65 -10.40 5.03
CA LEU A 20 0.46 -10.15 5.85
C LEU A 20 0.26 -11.25 6.87
N ARG A 21 -0.30 -10.88 8.03
CA ARG A 21 -0.69 -11.83 9.06
C ARG A 21 -1.86 -12.67 8.56
N LYS A 22 -1.71 -14.00 8.62
CA LYS A 22 -2.77 -14.95 8.30
C LYS A 22 -3.79 -15.02 9.43
N GLY A 23 -5.05 -15.33 9.09
CA GLY A 23 -6.13 -15.49 10.06
C GLY A 23 -6.76 -14.18 10.56
N VAL A 24 -6.38 -13.04 9.95
CA VAL A 24 -7.10 -11.78 10.14
C VAL A 24 -8.33 -11.81 9.26
N LYS A 25 -9.49 -11.48 9.83
CA LYS A 25 -10.78 -11.51 9.14
C LYS A 25 -11.48 -10.16 9.25
N TRP A 26 -12.20 -9.82 8.19
CA TRP A 26 -13.22 -8.79 8.20
C TRP A 26 -14.37 -9.17 9.14
N SER A 27 -15.16 -8.19 9.55
CA SER A 27 -16.36 -8.42 10.38
C SER A 27 -17.39 -9.34 9.70
N ASN A 28 -17.38 -9.40 8.36
CA ASN A 28 -18.20 -10.32 7.56
C ASN A 28 -17.65 -11.76 7.50
N GLY A 29 -16.52 -12.05 8.16
CA GLY A 29 -15.90 -13.38 8.22
C GLY A 29 -14.91 -13.71 7.09
N GLU A 30 -14.81 -12.86 6.06
CA GLU A 30 -13.86 -13.03 4.97
C GLU A 30 -12.42 -12.77 5.44
N ASP A 31 -11.45 -13.44 4.82
CA ASP A 31 -10.03 -13.22 5.14
C ASP A 31 -9.57 -11.87 4.61
N VAL A 32 -8.78 -11.15 5.41
CA VAL A 32 -8.04 -9.98 4.93
C VAL A 32 -6.85 -10.44 4.08
N THR A 33 -6.76 -9.92 2.86
CA THR A 33 -5.78 -10.32 1.84
C THR A 33 -5.03 -9.13 1.27
N ALA A 34 -3.92 -9.41 0.57
CA ALA A 34 -3.13 -8.37 -0.11
C ALA A 34 -3.92 -7.62 -1.20
N LYS A 35 -4.97 -8.24 -1.76
CA LYS A 35 -5.82 -7.58 -2.75
C LYS A 35 -6.64 -6.45 -2.14
N ASP A 36 -7.04 -6.58 -0.88
CA ASP A 36 -7.81 -5.56 -0.18
C ASP A 36 -6.98 -4.29 0.02
N PHE A 37 -5.70 -4.43 0.37
CA PHE A 37 -4.75 -3.32 0.43
C PHE A 37 -4.53 -2.65 -0.92
N VAL A 38 -4.35 -3.43 -2.00
CA VAL A 38 -4.23 -2.89 -3.36
C VAL A 38 -5.47 -2.07 -3.72
N TYR A 39 -6.66 -2.62 -3.47
CA TYR A 39 -7.92 -1.94 -3.75
C TYR A 39 -8.04 -0.63 -2.95
N SER A 40 -7.84 -0.69 -1.63
CA SER A 40 -7.97 0.46 -0.74
C SER A 40 -7.02 1.60 -1.14
N TRP A 41 -5.74 1.29 -1.41
CA TRP A 41 -4.76 2.32 -1.76
C TRP A 41 -5.06 2.96 -3.11
N ARG A 42 -5.48 2.16 -4.11
CA ARG A 42 -5.90 2.67 -5.41
C ARG A 42 -7.12 3.58 -5.29
N ARG A 43 -8.11 3.20 -4.50
CA ARG A 43 -9.26 4.04 -4.21
C ARG A 43 -8.85 5.35 -3.53
N THR A 44 -7.92 5.30 -2.57
CA THR A 44 -7.46 6.50 -1.86
C THR A 44 -6.75 7.50 -2.76
N VAL A 45 -5.93 7.05 -3.73
CA VAL A 45 -5.25 7.96 -4.67
C VAL A 45 -6.13 8.39 -5.85
N ASP A 46 -7.26 7.72 -6.10
CA ASP A 46 -8.18 8.09 -7.17
C ASP A 46 -8.73 9.50 -6.91
N PRO A 47 -8.52 10.47 -7.83
CA PRO A 47 -9.02 11.84 -7.68
C PRO A 47 -10.53 11.91 -7.44
N LYS A 48 -11.29 10.93 -7.95
CA LYS A 48 -12.75 10.85 -7.76
C LYS A 48 -13.16 10.57 -6.32
N THR A 49 -12.27 9.96 -5.53
CA THR A 49 -12.54 9.66 -4.11
C THR A 49 -12.38 10.91 -3.24
N THR A 50 -11.64 11.93 -3.69
CA THR A 50 -11.37 13.18 -2.93
C THR A 50 -10.83 12.94 -1.51
N SER A 51 -10.01 11.90 -1.35
CA SER A 51 -9.49 11.52 -0.03
C SER A 51 -8.48 12.56 0.50
N GLN A 52 -8.68 13.01 1.73
CA GLN A 52 -7.72 13.87 2.44
C GLN A 52 -6.41 13.13 2.78
N ASP A 53 -6.45 11.80 2.81
CA ASP A 53 -5.32 10.94 3.17
C ASP A 53 -4.42 10.59 1.97
N ALA A 54 -4.80 10.98 0.74
CA ALA A 54 -4.04 10.66 -0.47
C ALA A 54 -2.57 11.14 -0.39
N PHE A 55 -2.33 12.25 0.33
CA PHE A 55 -0.98 12.78 0.56
C PHE A 55 -0.02 11.77 1.23
N TYR A 56 -0.52 10.88 2.09
CA TYR A 56 0.32 9.86 2.74
C TYR A 56 0.90 8.83 1.76
N LEU A 57 0.28 8.72 0.58
CA LEU A 57 0.69 7.81 -0.49
C LEU A 57 1.58 8.46 -1.53
N ASN A 58 1.86 9.78 -1.47
CA ASN A 58 2.69 10.49 -2.47
C ASN A 58 4.09 9.89 -2.70
N GLN A 59 4.60 9.18 -1.70
CA GLN A 59 5.88 8.48 -1.75
C GLN A 59 5.84 7.14 -2.51
N VAL A 60 4.65 6.60 -2.75
CA VAL A 60 4.42 5.41 -3.57
C VAL A 60 4.56 5.78 -5.03
N GLU A 61 5.20 4.92 -5.81
CA GLU A 61 5.39 5.11 -7.25
C GLU A 61 4.05 5.41 -7.94
N ASN A 62 4.04 6.44 -8.79
CA ASN A 62 2.89 6.97 -9.54
C ASN A 62 1.77 7.66 -8.72
N ALA A 63 1.84 7.70 -7.39
CA ALA A 63 0.74 8.25 -6.60
C ALA A 63 0.45 9.74 -6.89
N SER A 64 1.51 10.57 -6.98
CA SER A 64 1.35 12.01 -7.22
C SER A 64 0.77 12.29 -8.62
N GLU A 65 1.18 11.52 -9.62
CA GLU A 65 0.65 11.59 -10.98
C GLU A 65 -0.81 11.15 -11.06
N ILE A 66 -1.19 10.10 -10.32
CA ILE A 66 -2.58 9.65 -10.24
C ILE A 66 -3.46 10.71 -9.55
N ILE A 67 -3.01 11.28 -8.43
CA ILE A 67 -3.74 12.33 -7.70
C ILE A 67 -3.90 13.58 -8.58
N ALA A 68 -2.92 13.89 -9.42
CA ALA A 68 -3.00 14.96 -10.41
C ALA A 68 -3.82 14.60 -11.67
N ASN A 69 -4.50 13.45 -11.67
CA ASN A 69 -5.31 12.92 -12.77
C ASN A 69 -4.52 12.72 -14.09
N LYS A 70 -3.22 12.37 -13.98
CA LYS A 70 -2.31 12.15 -15.12
C LYS A 70 -2.06 10.67 -15.41
N LYS A 71 -2.46 9.76 -14.52
CA LYS A 71 -2.28 8.30 -14.63
C LYS A 71 -3.49 7.55 -14.07
N ASP A 72 -3.69 6.31 -14.50
CA ASP A 72 -4.76 5.46 -13.98
C ASP A 72 -4.40 4.97 -12.56
N PRO A 73 -5.34 4.96 -11.59
CA PRO A 73 -5.11 4.39 -10.26
C PRO A 73 -4.54 2.96 -10.27
N LYS A 74 -4.80 2.17 -11.30
CA LYS A 74 -4.24 0.83 -11.50
C LYS A 74 -2.72 0.83 -11.65
N GLU A 75 -2.12 1.94 -12.07
CA GLU A 75 -0.67 2.11 -12.20
C GLU A 75 0.03 2.41 -10.87
N LEU A 76 -0.72 2.57 -9.76
CA LEU A 76 -0.13 2.79 -8.45
C LEU A 76 0.88 1.66 -8.13
N GLY A 77 2.04 2.03 -7.58
CA GLY A 77 3.15 1.14 -7.20
C GLY A 77 2.85 0.17 -6.05
N ILE A 78 1.73 -0.55 -6.11
CA ILE A 78 1.30 -1.54 -5.14
C ILE A 78 0.79 -2.80 -5.86
N THR A 79 1.22 -3.97 -5.42
CA THR A 79 0.88 -5.24 -6.07
C THR A 79 0.70 -6.35 -5.05
N ALA A 80 -0.35 -7.17 -5.24
CA ALA A 80 -0.57 -8.38 -4.46
C ALA A 80 0.10 -9.58 -5.14
N ASN A 81 1.20 -10.07 -4.57
CA ASN A 81 1.96 -11.22 -5.06
C ASN A 81 1.50 -12.52 -4.38
N GLY A 82 0.19 -12.80 -4.48
CA GLY A 82 -0.51 -13.87 -3.77
C GLY A 82 -1.37 -13.35 -2.62
N LYS A 83 -2.03 -14.26 -1.88
CA LYS A 83 -3.06 -13.90 -0.88
C LYS A 83 -2.53 -13.05 0.29
N TYR A 84 -1.29 -13.27 0.71
CA TYR A 84 -0.71 -12.64 1.91
C TYR A 84 0.65 -11.98 1.66
N LYS A 85 0.96 -11.62 0.40
CA LYS A 85 2.20 -10.95 0.04
C LYS A 85 1.87 -9.66 -0.70
N LEU A 86 2.33 -8.54 -0.17
CA LEU A 86 2.12 -7.22 -0.74
C LEU A 86 3.48 -6.61 -1.10
N THR A 87 3.60 -6.11 -2.31
CA THR A 87 4.80 -5.40 -2.76
C THR A 87 4.44 -3.96 -3.03
N VAL A 88 5.21 -3.04 -2.43
CA VAL A 88 5.06 -1.60 -2.60
C VAL A 88 6.36 -1.04 -3.16
N LYS A 89 6.26 -0.22 -4.19
CA LYS A 89 7.38 0.51 -4.79
C LYS A 89 7.27 1.98 -4.46
N LEU A 90 8.40 2.58 -4.12
CA LEU A 90 8.52 3.99 -3.78
C LEU A 90 9.21 4.76 -4.90
N THR A 91 8.90 6.05 -5.00
CA THR A 91 9.56 6.97 -5.93
C THR A 91 11.05 7.14 -5.62
N LYS A 92 11.44 7.02 -4.35
CA LYS A 92 12.82 7.10 -3.87
C LYS A 92 13.03 6.24 -2.62
N ALA A 93 14.29 5.98 -2.28
CA ALA A 93 14.62 5.26 -1.05
C ALA A 93 14.21 6.11 0.16
N ILE A 94 13.38 5.57 1.04
CA ILE A 94 12.91 6.26 2.25
C ILE A 94 13.23 5.37 3.44
N PRO A 95 14.38 5.59 4.13
CA PRO A 95 14.86 4.72 5.20
C PRO A 95 13.83 4.48 6.33
N TYR A 96 13.00 5.49 6.61
CA TYR A 96 11.96 5.44 7.65
C TYR A 96 10.59 4.93 7.18
N PHE A 97 10.41 4.57 5.91
CA PHE A 97 9.11 4.14 5.37
C PHE A 97 8.51 2.94 6.12
N LYS A 98 9.36 2.03 6.62
CA LYS A 98 8.93 0.90 7.45
C LYS A 98 8.29 1.32 8.77
N GLN A 99 8.66 2.47 9.35
CA GLN A 99 7.97 3.01 10.53
C GLN A 99 6.68 3.73 10.12
N SER A 100 6.68 4.40 8.97
CA SER A 100 5.53 5.14 8.43
C SER A 100 4.36 4.23 8.03
N THR A 101 4.61 2.99 7.58
CA THR A 101 3.55 2.05 7.16
C THR A 101 2.61 1.63 8.30
N GLY A 102 2.96 1.93 9.56
CA GLY A 102 2.11 1.65 10.72
C GLY A 102 0.85 2.48 10.73
N LYS A 103 0.94 3.71 10.21
CA LYS A 103 -0.19 4.63 10.03
C LYS A 103 -0.96 4.33 8.74
N ILE A 104 -0.26 3.95 7.67
CA ILE A 104 -0.88 3.71 6.35
C ILE A 104 -1.77 2.45 6.35
N ALA A 105 -1.44 1.45 7.16
CA ALA A 105 -2.26 0.25 7.26
C ALA A 105 -3.51 0.39 8.14
N ALA A 106 -3.69 1.54 8.81
CA ALA A 106 -4.97 1.86 9.42
C ALA A 106 -6.06 2.13 8.37
N PHE A 107 -5.68 2.29 7.11
CA PHE A 107 -6.60 2.51 5.97
C PHE A 107 -6.91 1.22 5.19
N ALA A 108 -6.40 0.07 5.64
CA ALA A 108 -6.67 -1.21 5.01
C ALA A 108 -8.01 -1.76 5.48
#